data_AF-A0A7C1GSX6-F1
#
_entry.id   AF-A0A7C1GSX6-F1
#
_cell.length_a   1.000
_cell.length_b   1.000
_cell.length_c   1.000
_cell.angle_alpha   90.00
_cell.angle_beta   90.00
_cell.angle_gamma   90.00
#
_symmetry.space_group_name_H-M   'P 1'
#
loop_
_entity.id
_entity.type
_entity.pdbx_description
1 polymer ?
#
loop_
_entity_poly.entity_id
_entity_poly.type
_entity_poly.pdbx_seq_one_letter_code
_entity_poly.pdbx_strand_id
1 'polypeptide(L)'
;MPLKLIILDLDGTLWSHKDISSTNPPFTRIDDETLVDSANNFVRLDPCARRLLESAKRKGILLAIASWNNPDIALQALRVLGLDNFFDFPVVEPHPGKDRMVEKILTELGVAEEDAVFVDDTEYMVELVRARFPRMSIYRVGGDIHDLC
;
A
#
# COMPACT_ATOMS: atom_id res chain seq x y z
N MET A 1 -8.81 -20.57 5.06
CA MET A 1 -7.80 -20.41 6.15
C MET A 1 -7.88 -18.98 6.68
N PRO A 2 -7.40 -18.65 7.88
CA PRO A 2 -7.49 -17.28 8.38
C PRO A 2 -6.53 -16.36 7.61
N LEU A 3 -6.99 -15.16 7.26
CA LEU A 3 -6.16 -14.10 6.67
C LEU A 3 -4.97 -13.78 7.59
N LYS A 4 -3.75 -13.78 7.03
CA LYS A 4 -2.49 -13.51 7.76
C LYS A 4 -1.79 -12.25 7.31
N LEU A 5 -1.98 -11.82 6.06
CA LEU A 5 -1.24 -10.70 5.46
C LEU A 5 -2.15 -9.85 4.59
N ILE A 6 -2.03 -8.53 4.72
CA ILE A 6 -2.58 -7.58 3.75
C ILE A 6 -1.41 -6.83 3.10
N ILE A 7 -1.36 -6.87 1.78
CA ILE A 7 -0.39 -6.18 0.94
C ILE A 7 -1.12 -5.03 0.25
N LEU A 8 -0.68 -3.81 0.48
CA LEU A 8 -1.29 -2.61 -0.10
C LEU A 8 -0.35 -1.97 -1.12
N ASP A 9 -0.91 -1.48 -2.22
CA ASP A 9 -0.29 -0.40 -2.98
C ASP A 9 -0.43 0.95 -2.24
N LEU A 10 0.23 1.99 -2.74
CA LEU A 10 0.22 3.33 -2.18
C LEU A 10 -0.68 4.29 -2.97
N ASP A 11 -0.24 4.69 -4.16
CA ASP A 11 -0.92 5.70 -4.97
C ASP A 11 -2.31 5.23 -5.40
N GLY A 12 -3.32 6.07 -5.18
CA GLY A 12 -4.72 5.72 -5.45
C GLY A 12 -5.31 4.63 -4.54
N THR A 13 -4.53 4.07 -3.61
CA THR A 13 -4.94 2.95 -2.74
C THR A 13 -4.88 3.34 -1.26
N LEU A 14 -3.68 3.57 -0.70
CA LEU A 14 -3.52 4.01 0.69
C LEU A 14 -3.83 5.51 0.84
N TRP A 15 -3.56 6.28 -0.20
CA TRP A 15 -3.90 7.69 -0.31
C TRP A 15 -4.48 8.02 -1.69
N SER A 16 -5.18 9.14 -1.79
CA SER A 16 -5.85 9.57 -3.03
C SER A 16 -4.89 10.14 -4.09
N HIS A 17 -3.65 10.46 -3.71
CA HIS A 17 -2.64 10.94 -4.64
C HIS A 17 -2.29 9.84 -5.66
N LYS A 18 -2.13 10.20 -6.94
CA LYS A 18 -1.94 9.24 -8.04
C LYS A 18 -0.48 9.00 -8.44
N ASP A 19 0.43 9.85 -7.97
CA ASP A 19 1.87 9.69 -8.20
C ASP A 19 2.69 10.42 -7.13
N ILE A 20 2.85 9.83 -5.95
CA ILE A 20 3.64 10.44 -4.86
C ILE A 20 5.07 10.77 -5.31
N SER A 21 5.61 10.02 -6.28
CA SER A 21 6.99 10.18 -6.77
C SER A 21 7.21 11.49 -7.53
N SER A 22 6.13 12.12 -8.02
CA SER A 22 6.16 13.41 -8.68
C SER A 22 6.13 14.62 -7.74
N THR A 23 5.98 14.40 -6.43
CA THR A 23 5.93 15.48 -5.43
C THR A 23 7.33 16.01 -5.08
N ASN A 24 7.35 17.16 -4.39
CA ASN A 24 8.55 17.91 -4.02
C ASN A 24 8.72 17.98 -2.50
N PRO A 25 9.31 16.96 -1.85
CA PRO A 25 9.63 17.03 -0.43
C PRO A 25 10.54 18.24 -0.08
N PRO A 26 10.58 18.70 1.19
CA PRO A 26 10.06 18.02 2.38
C PRO A 26 8.53 18.08 2.49
N PHE A 27 7.95 17.05 3.11
CA PHE A 27 6.54 17.04 3.48
C PHE A 27 6.33 17.65 4.87
N THR A 28 5.22 18.38 5.02
CA THR A 28 4.70 18.86 6.29
C THR A 28 3.35 18.19 6.56
N ARG A 29 3.19 17.63 7.76
CA ARG A 29 1.90 17.07 8.19
C ARG A 29 0.92 18.21 8.49
N ILE A 30 -0.25 18.16 7.86
CA ILE A 30 -1.34 19.12 8.10
C ILE A 30 -2.23 18.62 9.24
N ASP A 31 -2.60 17.35 9.19
CA ASP A 31 -3.42 16.68 10.20
C ASP A 31 -3.13 15.16 10.21
N ASP A 32 -4.00 14.37 10.84
CA ASP A 32 -3.77 12.93 10.96
C ASP A 32 -3.86 12.15 9.64
N GLU A 33 -4.47 12.73 8.62
CA GLU A 33 -4.74 12.10 7.32
C GLU A 33 -4.07 12.80 6.15
N THR A 34 -3.57 14.01 6.35
CA THR A 34 -3.14 14.90 5.26
C THR A 34 -1.72 15.39 5.47
N LEU A 35 -0.92 15.34 4.41
CA LEU A 35 0.36 16.04 4.31
C LEU A 35 0.37 16.96 3.10
N VAL A 36 1.31 17.89 3.08
CA VAL A 36 1.58 18.79 1.95
C VAL A 36 3.07 18.80 1.66
N ASP A 37 3.46 18.88 0.39
CA ASP A 37 4.87 19.04 -0.02
C ASP A 37 5.31 20.52 -0.09
N SER A 38 6.56 20.79 -0.48
CA SER A 38 7.09 22.16 -0.60
C SER A 38 6.49 22.98 -1.75
N ALA A 39 5.80 22.33 -2.69
CA ALA A 39 5.13 22.93 -3.84
C ALA A 39 3.61 23.08 -3.64
N ASN A 40 3.10 22.85 -2.43
CA ASN A 40 1.66 22.83 -2.09
C ASN A 40 0.85 21.71 -2.75
N ASN A 41 1.48 20.59 -3.09
CA ASN A 41 0.76 19.37 -3.46
C ASN A 41 0.30 18.65 -2.19
N PHE A 42 -1.01 18.44 -2.08
CA PHE A 42 -1.63 17.76 -0.94
C PHE A 42 -1.76 16.26 -1.21
N VAL A 43 -1.40 15.46 -0.20
CA VAL A 43 -1.60 14.00 -0.19
C VAL A 43 -2.49 13.67 0.98
N ARG A 44 -3.63 13.03 0.72
CA ARG A 44 -4.61 12.68 1.72
C ARG A 44 -4.83 11.17 1.74
N LEU A 45 -4.78 10.57 2.92
CA LEU A 45 -5.10 9.17 3.13
C LEU A 45 -6.53 8.84 2.66
N ASP A 46 -6.72 7.59 2.27
CA ASP A 46 -8.06 7.02 2.21
C ASP A 46 -8.73 7.14 3.60
N PRO A 47 -10.02 7.52 3.69
CA PRO A 47 -10.71 7.74 4.98
C PRO A 47 -10.65 6.55 5.94
N CYS A 48 -10.47 5.34 5.41
CA CYS A 48 -10.44 4.10 6.18
C CYS A 48 -9.05 3.48 6.30
N ALA A 49 -8.03 4.02 5.61
CA ALA A 49 -6.65 3.52 5.65
C ALA A 49 -6.14 3.33 7.08
N ARG A 50 -6.12 4.40 7.89
CA ARG A 50 -5.58 4.31 9.26
C ARG A 50 -6.33 3.29 10.12
N ARG A 51 -7.67 3.29 10.05
CA ARG A 51 -8.52 2.35 10.79
C ARG A 51 -8.27 0.91 10.35
N LEU A 52 -8.06 0.66 9.05
CA LEU A 52 -7.72 -0.64 8.50
C LEU A 52 -6.37 -1.11 9.07
N LEU A 53 -5.33 -0.27 9.00
CA LEU A 53 -4.00 -0.61 9.51
C LEU A 53 -4.02 -0.94 11.01
N GLU A 54 -4.68 -0.11 11.82
CA GLU A 54 -4.84 -0.35 13.26
C GLU A 54 -5.61 -1.63 13.57
N SER A 55 -6.69 -1.89 12.83
CA SER A 55 -7.51 -3.10 13.00
C SER A 55 -6.72 -4.36 12.64
N ALA A 56 -5.92 -4.31 11.57
CA ALA A 56 -5.04 -5.40 11.18
C ALA A 56 -4.00 -5.70 12.25
N LYS A 57 -3.29 -4.68 12.78
CA LYS A 57 -2.31 -4.88 13.87
C LYS A 57 -2.94 -5.45 15.13
N ARG A 58 -4.13 -4.96 15.54
CA ARG A 58 -4.86 -5.52 16.70
C ARG A 58 -5.23 -6.99 16.53
N LYS A 59 -5.42 -7.45 15.29
CA LYS A 59 -5.73 -8.84 14.94
C LYS A 59 -4.49 -9.71 14.71
N GLY A 60 -3.28 -9.14 14.80
CA GLY A 60 -2.04 -9.85 14.51
C GLY A 60 -1.87 -10.17 13.01
N ILE A 61 -2.53 -9.42 12.13
CA ILE A 61 -2.38 -9.53 10.68
C ILE A 61 -1.15 -8.70 10.28
N LEU A 62 -0.26 -9.31 9.51
CA LEU A 62 0.92 -8.66 8.94
C LEU A 62 0.49 -7.65 7.88
N LEU A 63 1.24 -6.55 7.77
CA LEU A 63 1.01 -5.50 6.79
C LEU A 63 2.26 -5.31 5.94
N ALA A 64 2.09 -5.22 4.63
CA ALA A 64 3.18 -4.97 3.69
C ALA A 64 2.78 -3.95 2.64
N ILE A 65 3.78 -3.39 1.96
CA ILE A 65 3.60 -2.49 0.83
C ILE A 65 4.19 -3.14 -0.40
N ALA A 66 3.49 -3.10 -1.53
CA ALA A 66 4.03 -3.41 -2.85
C ALA A 66 3.73 -2.24 -3.79
N SER A 67 4.67 -1.31 -3.94
CA SER A 67 4.40 -0.07 -4.68
C SER A 67 5.47 0.32 -5.68
N TRP A 68 5.02 0.82 -6.83
CA TRP A 68 5.86 1.35 -7.88
C TRP A 68 6.08 2.86 -7.67
N ASN A 69 7.06 3.20 -6.83
CA ASN A 69 7.38 4.59 -6.52
C ASN A 69 8.89 4.83 -6.35
N ASN A 70 9.27 6.10 -6.25
CA ASN A 70 10.53 6.51 -5.65
C ASN A 70 10.52 6.13 -4.15
N PRO A 71 11.43 5.27 -3.68
CA PRO A 71 11.42 4.78 -2.31
C PRO A 71 11.63 5.88 -1.27
N ASP A 72 12.53 6.83 -1.53
CA ASP A 72 12.87 7.88 -0.57
C ASP A 72 11.67 8.80 -0.31
N ILE A 73 10.95 9.16 -1.38
CA ILE A 73 9.78 10.03 -1.32
C ILE A 73 8.61 9.33 -0.64
N ALA A 74 8.24 8.13 -1.10
CA ALA A 74 7.11 7.37 -0.55
C ALA A 74 7.30 7.00 0.92
N LEU A 75 8.50 6.53 1.30
CA LEU A 75 8.80 6.20 2.70
C LEU A 75 8.86 7.46 3.59
N GLN A 76 9.29 8.61 3.05
CA GLN A 76 9.20 9.87 3.79
C GLN A 76 7.75 10.27 4.05
N ALA A 77 6.86 10.16 3.06
CA ALA A 77 5.44 10.44 3.23
C ALA A 77 4.81 9.57 4.33
N LEU A 78 5.09 8.26 4.32
CA LEU A 78 4.62 7.32 5.36
C LEU A 78 5.11 7.71 6.75
N ARG A 79 6.39 8.07 6.90
CA ARG A 79 6.95 8.54 8.18
C ARG A 79 6.28 9.81 8.68
N VAL A 80 6.06 10.79 7.81
CA VAL A 80 5.41 12.07 8.17
C VAL A 80 3.96 11.85 8.59
N LEU A 81 3.25 10.90 7.97
CA LEU A 81 1.90 10.48 8.37
C LEU A 81 1.89 9.56 9.61
N GLY A 82 3.05 9.16 10.13
CA GLY A 82 3.16 8.21 11.25
C GLY A 82 2.60 6.83 10.93
N LEU A 83 2.75 6.37 9.68
CA LEU A 83 2.26 5.07 9.20
C LEU A 83 3.35 4.02 8.99
N ASP A 84 4.62 4.44 8.95
CA ASP A 84 5.78 3.57 8.72
C ASP A 84 5.83 2.36 9.68
N ASN A 85 5.50 2.59 10.96
CA ASN A 85 5.55 1.55 11.99
C ASN A 85 4.41 0.51 11.91
N PHE A 86 3.44 0.67 11.01
CA PHE A 86 2.42 -0.36 10.78
C PHE A 86 2.94 -1.50 9.93
N PHE A 87 3.80 -1.21 8.95
CA PHE A 87 4.20 -2.15 7.92
C PHE A 87 5.38 -3.01 8.37
N ASP A 88 5.20 -4.32 8.33
CA ASP A 88 6.18 -5.32 8.71
C ASP A 88 7.24 -5.53 7.60
N PHE A 89 6.86 -5.36 6.33
CA PHE A 89 7.80 -5.45 5.21
C PHE A 89 7.38 -4.58 4.01
N PRO A 90 7.86 -3.33 3.92
CA PRO A 90 7.58 -2.46 2.78
C PRO A 90 8.51 -2.75 1.59
N VAL A 91 7.92 -3.04 0.42
CA VAL A 91 8.62 -3.13 -0.87
C VAL A 91 8.15 -1.97 -1.75
N VAL A 92 8.98 -0.94 -1.83
CA VAL A 92 8.78 0.22 -2.71
C VAL A 92 9.94 0.27 -3.69
N GLU A 93 9.65 0.12 -4.99
CA GLU A 93 10.70 0.02 -6.02
C GLU A 93 10.28 0.76 -7.31
N PRO A 94 11.19 1.42 -8.03
CA PRO A 94 10.86 2.23 -9.20
C PRO A 94 10.65 1.38 -10.48
N HIS A 95 9.83 0.34 -10.43
CA HIS A 95 9.47 -0.47 -11.59
C HIS A 95 8.05 -1.08 -11.52
N PRO A 96 7.43 -1.43 -12.67
CA PRO A 96 6.06 -1.98 -12.71
C PRO A 96 5.91 -3.45 -12.30
N GLY A 97 7.00 -4.15 -11.95
CA GLY A 97 6.98 -5.60 -11.63
C GLY A 97 6.30 -5.92 -10.30
N LYS A 98 4.99 -5.68 -10.18
CA LYS A 98 4.21 -5.82 -8.95
C LYS A 98 4.14 -7.27 -8.46
N ASP A 99 4.05 -8.22 -9.38
CA ASP A 99 4.12 -9.65 -9.10
C ASP A 99 5.43 -10.07 -8.41
N ARG A 100 6.55 -9.46 -8.80
CA ARG A 100 7.86 -9.70 -8.17
C ARG A 100 7.94 -9.07 -6.78
N MET A 101 7.33 -7.90 -6.57
CA MET A 101 7.25 -7.28 -5.24
C MET A 101 6.44 -8.15 -4.29
N VAL A 102 5.27 -8.62 -4.74
CA VAL A 102 4.42 -9.53 -3.96
C VAL A 102 5.15 -10.84 -3.65
N GLU A 103 5.88 -11.42 -4.61
CA GLU A 103 6.69 -12.63 -4.35
C GLU A 103 7.74 -12.39 -3.26
N LYS A 104 8.48 -11.27 -3.31
CA LYS A 104 9.46 -10.91 -2.28
C LYS A 104 8.81 -10.85 -0.90
N ILE A 105 7.64 -10.21 -0.79
CA ILE A 105 6.90 -10.05 0.45
C ILE A 105 6.46 -11.41 1.01
N LEU A 106 5.82 -12.24 0.19
CA LEU A 106 5.34 -13.56 0.61
C LEU A 106 6.51 -14.45 1.09
N THR A 107 7.63 -14.40 0.37
CA THR A 107 8.83 -15.17 0.69
C THR A 107 9.45 -14.72 2.01
N GLU A 108 9.66 -13.42 2.19
CA GLU A 108 10.27 -12.87 3.41
C GLU A 108 9.40 -13.11 4.65
N LEU A 109 8.09 -12.92 4.51
CA LEU A 109 7.15 -13.08 5.63
C LEU A 109 6.73 -14.54 5.86
N GLY A 110 7.11 -15.47 4.97
CA GLY A 110 6.73 -16.88 5.06
C GLY A 110 5.22 -17.12 4.99
N VAL A 111 4.50 -16.32 4.20
CA VAL A 111 3.03 -16.39 4.07
C VAL A 111 2.66 -17.02 2.73
N ALA A 112 1.73 -17.98 2.75
CA ALA A 112 1.17 -18.59 1.54
C ALA A 112 0.22 -17.60 0.84
N GLU A 113 0.17 -17.65 -0.50
CA GLU A 113 -0.68 -16.75 -1.30
C GLU A 113 -2.16 -16.79 -0.89
N GLU A 114 -2.68 -17.97 -0.54
CA GLU A 114 -4.08 -18.17 -0.14
C GLU A 114 -4.42 -17.62 1.26
N ASP A 115 -3.40 -17.23 2.03
CA ASP A 115 -3.53 -16.59 3.33
C ASP A 115 -3.28 -15.06 3.26
N ALA A 116 -3.09 -14.52 2.06
CA ALA A 116 -2.81 -13.10 1.82
C ALA A 116 -3.91 -12.42 0.99
N VAL A 117 -4.04 -11.11 1.20
CA VAL A 117 -4.86 -10.21 0.37
C VAL A 117 -3.96 -9.16 -0.27
N PHE A 118 -4.16 -8.89 -1.56
CA PHE A 118 -3.52 -7.78 -2.27
C PHE A 118 -4.56 -6.75 -2.73
N VAL A 119 -4.26 -5.47 -2.54
CA VAL A 119 -5.12 -4.35 -2.91
C VAL A 119 -4.33 -3.30 -3.68
N ASP A 120 -4.83 -2.90 -4.85
CA ASP A 120 -4.21 -1.94 -5.76
C ASP A 120 -5.33 -1.27 -6.60
N ASP A 121 -5.17 -0.02 -7.03
CA ASP A 121 -6.18 0.69 -7.82
C ASP A 121 -6.08 0.37 -9.33
N THR A 122 -4.93 -0.13 -9.76
CA THR A 122 -4.59 -0.25 -11.16
C THR A 122 -4.89 -1.64 -11.70
N GLU A 123 -5.79 -1.73 -12.68
CA GLU A 123 -6.25 -3.00 -13.28
C GLU A 123 -5.10 -3.84 -13.82
N TYR A 124 -4.15 -3.23 -14.51
CA TYR A 124 -2.98 -3.94 -15.03
C TYR A 124 -2.14 -4.58 -13.93
N MET A 125 -1.97 -3.91 -12.77
CA MET A 125 -1.21 -4.44 -11.64
C MET A 125 -1.95 -5.59 -10.98
N VAL A 126 -3.27 -5.44 -10.80
CA VAL A 126 -4.15 -6.49 -10.27
C VAL A 126 -4.11 -7.74 -11.16
N GLU A 127 -4.24 -7.61 -12.48
CA GLU A 127 -4.16 -8.76 -13.39
C GLU A 127 -2.78 -9.40 -13.41
N LEU A 128 -1.71 -8.60 -13.33
CA LEU A 128 -0.35 -9.10 -13.27
C LEU A 128 -0.13 -9.98 -12.02
N VAL A 129 -0.60 -9.53 -10.85
CA VAL A 129 -0.52 -10.30 -9.61
C VAL A 129 -1.44 -11.51 -9.66
N ARG A 130 -2.67 -11.38 -10.18
CA ARG A 130 -3.64 -12.48 -10.29
C ARG A 130 -3.15 -13.61 -11.18
N ALA A 131 -2.48 -13.29 -12.29
CA ALA A 131 -1.91 -14.28 -13.19
C ALA A 131 -0.79 -15.10 -12.51
N ARG A 132 -0.02 -14.49 -11.60
CA ARG A 132 1.06 -15.15 -10.86
C ARG A 132 0.55 -15.91 -9.63
N PHE A 133 -0.45 -15.36 -8.93
CA PHE A 133 -0.94 -15.87 -7.65
C PHE A 133 -2.44 -16.18 -7.69
N PRO A 134 -2.86 -17.25 -8.40
CA PRO A 134 -4.27 -17.52 -8.70
C PRO A 134 -5.11 -17.88 -7.47
N ARG A 135 -4.48 -18.17 -6.31
CA ARG A 135 -5.18 -18.50 -5.07
C ARG A 135 -5.23 -17.33 -4.07
N MET A 136 -4.59 -16.20 -4.40
CA MET A 136 -4.63 -15.00 -3.58
C MET A 136 -5.97 -14.27 -3.73
N SER A 137 -6.47 -13.70 -2.64
CA SER A 137 -7.60 -12.76 -2.72
C SER A 137 -7.08 -11.39 -3.17
N ILE A 138 -7.59 -10.88 -4.28
CA ILE A 138 -7.10 -9.63 -4.89
C ILE A 138 -8.28 -8.71 -5.19
N TYR A 139 -8.19 -7.46 -4.76
CA TYR A 139 -9.24 -6.46 -4.92
C TYR A 139 -8.70 -5.20 -5.61
N ARG A 140 -9.42 -4.72 -6.63
CA ARG A 140 -9.16 -3.43 -7.26
C ARG A 140 -9.94 -2.31 -6.60
N VAL A 141 -9.26 -1.26 -6.13
CA VAL A 141 -9.90 -0.02 -5.65
C VAL A 141 -10.54 0.74 -6.83
N GLY A 142 -11.76 1.21 -6.67
CA GLY A 142 -12.59 1.77 -7.74
C GLY A 142 -13.18 0.74 -8.70
N GLY A 143 -12.96 -0.56 -8.45
CA GLY A 143 -13.50 -1.66 -9.24
C GLY A 143 -14.26 -2.66 -8.38
N ASP A 144 -13.53 -3.53 -7.69
CA ASP A 144 -14.09 -4.57 -6.81
C ASP A 144 -14.52 -3.99 -5.46
N ILE A 145 -13.79 -2.99 -4.98
CA ILE A 145 -14.10 -2.21 -3.77
C ILE A 145 -14.09 -0.72 -4.13
N HIS A 146 -14.91 0.07 -3.45
CA HIS A 146 -14.97 1.51 -3.71
C HIS A 146 -13.79 2.25 -3.05
N ASP A 147 -13.48 1.90 -1.80
CA ASP A 147 -12.43 2.46 -0.96
C ASP A 147 -11.95 1.38 0.04
N LEU A 148 -11.11 1.73 1.01
CA LEU A 148 -10.64 0.79 2.05
C LEU A 148 -11.63 0.67 3.24
N CYS A 149 -12.84 1.22 3.12
CA CYS A 149 -13.96 0.90 3.99
C CYS A 149 -14.63 -0.40 3.51
#